data_AF-A0AAT9H888-F1
#
_entry.id   AF-A0AAT9H888-F1
#
_cell.length_a   1.000
_cell.length_b   1.000
_cell.length_c   1.000
_cell.angle_alpha   90.00
_cell.angle_beta   90.00
_cell.angle_gamma   90.00
#
_symmetry.space_group_name_H-M   'P 1'
#
loop_
_entity.id
_entity.type
_entity.pdbx_description
1 polymer ?
#
loop_
_entity_poly.entity_id
_entity_poly.type
_entity_poly.pdbx_seq_one_letter_code
_entity_poly.pdbx_strand_id
1 'polypeptide(L)'
;MAGVRSDYDRVLKQRNTLLKSAALARRHGGRTLDLSTLDVWDQHLARAGAELLARRLDLIGALQPLADKAYEQLAPGGGPVALEYRPSAPGEAHTREDLYEQLMGALAEARKQEIERGVTLVGPHRDDLLLKLGQLPAKGYASHGESWSYALALRLASYDLLRAEGNEPVLVLDDVFAELDARRRERLAELVAPGEQVLVTAAVDDDVPHVLAGTRFAVAEGTVERV
;
A
#
# COMPACT_ATOMS: atom_id res chain seq x y z
N MET A 1 9.62 7.32 -6.21
CA MET A 1 9.65 6.44 -5.01
C MET A 1 10.56 5.22 -5.15
N ALA A 2 10.74 4.64 -6.35
CA ALA A 2 11.52 3.39 -6.52
C ALA A 2 12.97 3.46 -5.99
N GLY A 3 13.67 4.57 -6.21
CA GLY A 3 15.04 4.77 -5.69
C GLY A 3 15.11 4.73 -4.17
N VAL A 4 14.32 5.57 -3.49
CA VAL A 4 14.25 5.63 -2.02
C VAL A 4 13.92 4.27 -1.40
N ARG A 5 12.94 3.54 -1.96
CA ARG A 5 12.59 2.19 -1.48
C ARG A 5 13.76 1.20 -1.67
N SER A 6 14.40 1.22 -2.84
CA SER A 6 15.57 0.35 -3.10
C SER A 6 16.73 0.65 -2.16
N ASP A 7 16.99 1.93 -1.88
CA ASP A 7 18.02 2.36 -0.93
C ASP A 7 17.70 1.88 0.49
N TYR A 8 16.45 2.05 0.93
CA TYR A 8 15.98 1.54 2.22
C TYR A 8 16.14 0.01 2.33
N ASP A 9 15.67 -0.74 1.34
CA ASP A 9 15.73 -2.21 1.33
C ASP A 9 17.18 -2.71 1.35
N ARG A 10 18.09 -2.01 0.64
CA ARG A 10 19.53 -2.31 0.65
C ARG A 10 20.13 -2.12 2.03
N VAL A 11 19.86 -0.97 2.67
CA VAL A 11 20.34 -0.65 4.02
C VAL A 11 19.79 -1.65 5.05
N LEU A 12 18.49 -1.93 4.98
CA LEU A 12 17.83 -2.91 5.84
C LEU A 12 18.46 -4.30 5.72
N LYS A 13 18.81 -4.74 4.50
CA LYS A 13 19.47 -6.02 4.26
C LYS A 13 20.87 -6.07 4.89
N GLN A 14 21.66 -5.00 4.77
CA GLN A 14 22.99 -4.93 5.38
C GLN A 14 22.90 -4.96 6.92
N ARG A 15 22.02 -4.15 7.49
CA ARG A 15 21.76 -4.12 8.93
C ARG A 15 21.33 -5.49 9.47
N ASN A 16 20.36 -6.14 8.81
CA ASN A 16 19.89 -7.48 9.21
C ASN A 16 20.98 -8.55 9.11
N THR A 17 21.95 -8.39 8.20
CA THR A 17 23.09 -9.31 8.10
C THR A 17 23.98 -9.18 9.34
N LEU A 18 24.26 -7.95 9.78
CA LEU A 18 25.02 -7.70 11.01
C LEU A 18 24.28 -8.19 12.26
N LEU A 19 22.97 -7.95 12.36
CA LEU A 19 22.16 -8.44 13.47
C LEU A 19 22.17 -9.97 13.57
N LYS A 20 22.10 -10.69 12.45
CA LYS A 20 22.20 -12.15 12.43
C LYS A 20 23.57 -12.63 12.93
N SER A 21 24.65 -12.00 12.48
CA SER A 21 26.00 -12.32 12.97
C SER A 21 26.14 -12.03 14.47
N ALA A 22 25.58 -10.92 14.95
CA ALA A 22 25.54 -10.56 16.37
C ALA A 22 24.75 -11.58 17.21
N ALA A 23 23.58 -12.01 16.72
CA ALA A 23 22.75 -13.03 17.36
C ALA A 23 23.50 -14.36 17.50
N LEU A 24 24.18 -14.80 16.43
CA LEU A 24 24.95 -16.05 16.42
C LEU A 24 26.14 -15.99 17.38
N ALA A 25 26.92 -14.91 17.36
CA ALA A 25 28.06 -14.74 18.26
C ALA A 25 27.62 -14.80 19.73
N ARG A 26 26.49 -14.17 20.08
CA ARG A 26 25.93 -14.18 21.44
C ARG A 26 25.51 -15.59 21.88
N ARG A 27 24.89 -16.37 21.00
CA ARG A 27 24.45 -17.75 21.30
C ARG A 27 25.63 -18.70 21.53
N HIS A 28 26.75 -18.49 20.83
CA HIS A 28 27.92 -19.34 20.95
C HIS A 28 28.93 -18.89 22.01
N GLY A 29 28.56 -17.95 22.90
CA GLY A 29 29.46 -17.42 23.94
C GLY A 29 30.69 -16.70 23.36
N GLY A 30 30.62 -16.26 22.10
CA GLY A 30 31.69 -15.59 21.38
C GLY A 30 31.90 -14.15 21.85
N ARG A 31 33.07 -13.59 21.49
CA ARG A 31 33.47 -12.22 21.80
C ARG A 31 32.41 -11.21 21.34
N THR A 32 32.17 -10.19 22.17
CA THR A 32 31.30 -9.06 21.85
C THR A 32 31.73 -8.48 20.50
N LEU A 33 30.85 -8.57 19.50
CA LEU A 33 31.07 -7.94 18.19
C LEU A 33 31.13 -6.42 18.37
N ASP A 34 31.98 -5.77 17.57
CA ASP A 34 32.02 -4.32 17.51
C ASP A 34 30.71 -3.79 16.89
N LEU A 35 29.86 -3.24 17.75
CA LEU A 35 28.57 -2.68 17.38
C LEU A 35 28.68 -1.27 16.78
N SER A 36 29.88 -0.68 16.70
CA SER A 36 30.08 0.64 16.07
C SER A 36 29.59 0.67 14.62
N THR A 37 29.74 -0.46 13.91
CA THR A 37 29.20 -0.61 12.56
C THR A 37 27.68 -0.57 12.52
N LEU A 38 27.00 -1.10 13.56
CA LEU A 38 25.54 -1.07 13.66
C LEU A 38 25.03 0.37 13.83
N ASP A 39 25.76 1.22 14.56
CA ASP A 39 25.41 2.64 14.73
C ASP A 39 25.36 3.40 13.38
N VAL A 40 26.32 3.11 12.49
CA VAL A 40 26.34 3.69 11.14
C VAL A 40 25.14 3.22 10.31
N TRP A 41 24.78 1.94 10.41
CA TRP A 41 23.61 1.41 9.71
C TRP A 41 22.29 1.89 10.29
N ASP A 42 22.22 2.17 11.59
CA ASP A 42 21.04 2.80 12.21
C ASP A 42 20.80 4.19 11.62
N GLN A 43 21.85 5.02 11.51
CA GLN A 43 21.75 6.33 10.88
C GLN A 43 21.29 6.25 9.42
N HIS A 44 21.90 5.36 8.62
CA HIS A 44 21.48 5.16 7.23
C HIS A 44 20.04 4.65 7.13
N LEU A 45 19.63 3.73 8.00
CA LEU A 45 18.29 3.15 8.00
C LEU A 45 17.26 4.21 8.38
N ALA A 46 17.53 4.99 9.43
CA ALA A 46 16.65 6.07 9.87
C ALA A 46 16.53 7.14 8.79
N ARG A 47 17.63 7.52 8.12
CA ARG A 47 17.60 8.55 7.06
C ARG A 47 16.78 8.12 5.85
N ALA A 48 17.03 6.91 5.34
CA ALA A 48 16.24 6.37 4.23
C ALA A 48 14.80 6.08 4.64
N GLY A 49 14.60 5.62 5.89
CA GLY A 49 13.29 5.33 6.46
C GLY A 49 12.42 6.57 6.61
N ALA A 50 13.00 7.69 7.08
CA ALA A 50 12.31 8.97 7.21
C ALA A 50 11.85 9.51 5.85
N GLU A 51 12.71 9.44 4.83
CA GLU A 51 12.34 9.84 3.46
C GLU A 51 11.22 8.96 2.88
N LEU A 52 11.28 7.65 3.10
CA LEU A 52 10.23 6.72 2.67
C LEU A 52 8.92 6.95 3.41
N LEU A 53 8.98 7.17 4.72
CA LEU A 53 7.82 7.41 5.57
C LEU A 53 7.13 8.73 5.22
N ALA A 54 7.89 9.82 5.05
CA ALA A 54 7.34 11.10 4.61
C ALA A 54 6.54 10.95 3.30
N ARG A 55 7.11 10.28 2.30
CA ARG A 55 6.42 10.04 1.01
C ARG A 55 5.18 9.16 1.14
N ARG A 56 5.17 8.18 2.06
CA ARG A 56 3.98 7.36 2.34
C ARG A 56 2.87 8.20 2.95
N LEU A 57 3.20 9.05 3.93
CA LEU A 57 2.24 9.94 4.56
C LEU A 57 1.67 10.95 3.56
N ASP A 58 2.52 11.54 2.70
CA ASP A 58 2.08 12.43 1.61
C ASP A 58 1.11 11.69 0.67
N LEU A 59 1.45 10.47 0.24
CA LEU A 59 0.60 9.67 -0.64
C LEU A 59 -0.73 9.30 0.01
N ILE A 60 -0.72 8.89 1.28
CA ILE A 60 -1.94 8.54 2.01
C ILE A 60 -2.84 9.77 2.16
N GLY A 61 -2.27 10.94 2.47
CA GLY A 61 -3.00 12.20 2.52
C GLY A 61 -3.63 12.57 1.18
N ALA A 62 -2.94 12.33 0.07
CA ALA A 62 -3.47 12.56 -1.27
C ALA A 62 -4.56 11.54 -1.68
N LEU A 63 -4.38 10.27 -1.31
CA LEU A 63 -5.34 9.20 -1.63
C LEU A 63 -6.62 9.26 -0.79
N GLN A 64 -6.53 9.68 0.47
CA GLN A 64 -7.65 9.68 1.41
C GLN A 64 -8.93 10.35 0.86
N PRO A 65 -8.92 11.61 0.38
CA PRO A 65 -10.13 12.24 -0.14
C PRO A 65 -10.64 11.59 -1.43
N LEU A 66 -9.74 11.05 -2.26
CA LEU A 66 -10.10 10.39 -3.51
C LEU A 66 -10.74 9.02 -3.25
N ALA A 67 -10.21 8.27 -2.28
CA ALA A 67 -10.74 6.97 -1.88
C ALA A 67 -12.13 7.11 -1.25
N ASP A 68 -12.33 8.12 -0.40
CA ASP A 68 -13.64 8.40 0.21
C ASP A 68 -14.68 8.79 -0.83
N LYS A 69 -14.32 9.69 -1.75
CA LYS A 69 -15.17 10.05 -2.89
C LYS A 69 -15.53 8.85 -3.76
N ALA A 70 -14.54 8.06 -4.17
CA ALA A 70 -14.77 6.90 -5.04
C ALA A 70 -15.63 5.83 -4.35
N TYR A 71 -15.43 5.62 -3.05
CA TYR A 71 -16.24 4.68 -2.29
C TYR A 71 -17.70 5.13 -2.18
N GLU A 72 -17.96 6.40 -1.85
CA GLU A 72 -19.33 6.94 -1.78
C GLU A 72 -20.04 6.87 -3.15
N GLN A 73 -19.31 7.03 -4.25
CA GLN A 73 -19.88 6.89 -5.60
C GLN A 73 -20.22 5.42 -5.93
N LEU A 74 -19.39 4.47 -5.51
CA LEU A 74 -19.60 3.04 -5.74
C LEU A 74 -20.68 2.44 -4.83
N ALA A 75 -20.65 2.76 -3.54
CA ALA A 75 -21.52 2.22 -2.52
C ALA A 75 -22.16 3.35 -1.67
N PRO A 76 -23.10 4.15 -2.24
CA PRO A 76 -23.71 5.26 -1.53
C PRO A 76 -24.35 4.82 -0.21
N GLY A 77 -24.03 5.55 0.87
CA GLY A 77 -24.51 5.22 2.22
C GLY A 77 -23.74 4.10 2.93
N GLY A 78 -22.64 3.60 2.36
CA GLY A 78 -21.72 2.65 3.01
C GLY A 78 -20.89 3.26 4.14
N GLY A 79 -20.93 4.59 4.29
CA GLY A 79 -20.19 5.33 5.31
C GLY A 79 -18.80 5.76 4.84
N PRO A 80 -18.14 6.65 5.60
CA PRO A 80 -16.86 7.20 5.21
C PRO A 80 -15.75 6.16 5.31
N VAL A 81 -14.75 6.25 4.45
CA VAL A 81 -13.55 5.42 4.52
C VAL A 81 -12.38 6.20 5.11
N ALA A 82 -11.52 5.54 5.87
CA ALA A 82 -10.29 6.16 6.38
C ALA A 82 -9.07 5.25 6.22
N LEU A 83 -7.97 5.87 5.81
CA LEU A 83 -6.65 5.31 5.62
C LEU A 83 -5.77 5.72 6.80
N GLU A 84 -5.64 4.85 7.80
CA GLU A 84 -4.88 5.13 9.02
C GLU A 84 -3.50 4.48 8.95
N TYR A 85 -2.45 5.29 8.86
CA TYR A 85 -1.08 4.79 8.92
C TYR A 85 -0.70 4.40 10.36
N ARG A 86 -0.16 3.19 10.54
CA ARG A 86 0.31 2.66 11.81
C ARG A 86 1.83 2.52 11.77
N PRO A 87 2.58 3.52 12.25
CA PRO A 87 4.03 3.45 12.27
C PRO A 87 4.52 2.50 13.38
N SER A 88 5.60 1.79 13.11
CA SER A 88 6.33 0.97 14.08
C SER A 88 7.08 1.79 15.13
N ALA A 89 7.36 3.07 14.81
CA ALA A 89 7.82 4.08 15.75
C ALA A 89 6.71 5.13 15.90
N PRO A 90 5.85 5.05 16.93
CA PRO A 90 4.77 6.03 17.16
C PRO A 90 5.32 7.34 17.73
N GLY A 91 4.62 8.45 17.50
CA GLY A 91 5.05 9.79 17.92
C GLY A 91 4.57 10.87 16.96
N GLU A 92 4.65 12.13 17.41
CA GLU A 92 4.31 13.30 16.60
C GLU A 92 5.55 13.75 15.83
N ALA A 93 5.47 13.65 14.50
CA ALA A 93 6.53 14.09 13.60
C ALA A 93 5.92 14.86 12.43
N HIS A 94 6.48 16.03 12.13
CA HIS A 94 5.96 16.94 11.11
C HIS A 94 6.96 17.16 9.97
N THR A 95 8.24 16.87 10.21
CA THR A 95 9.31 16.99 9.24
C THR A 95 10.05 15.68 9.04
N ARG A 96 10.82 15.60 7.95
CA ARG A 96 11.73 14.46 7.70
C ARG A 96 12.79 14.31 8.79
N GLU A 97 13.19 15.41 9.43
CA GLU A 97 14.16 15.37 10.51
C GLU A 97 13.52 14.83 11.80
N ASP A 98 12.27 15.22 12.11
CA ASP A 98 11.53 14.65 13.24
C ASP A 98 11.35 13.13 13.07
N LEU A 99 10.98 12.69 11.85
CA LEU A 99 10.85 11.26 11.53
C LEU A 99 12.19 10.52 11.66
N TYR A 100 13.30 11.17 11.32
CA TYR A 100 14.64 10.60 11.49
C TYR A 100 14.97 10.41 12.97
N GLU A 101 14.81 11.45 13.79
CA GLU A 101 15.08 11.40 15.23
C GLU A 101 14.18 10.37 15.94
N GLN A 102 12.91 10.32 15.55
CA GLN A 102 11.95 9.34 16.05
C GLN A 102 12.36 7.90 15.72
N LEU A 103 12.79 7.64 14.48
CA LEU A 103 13.30 6.33 14.08
C LEU A 103 14.59 5.98 14.83
N MET A 104 15.50 6.93 15.01
CA MET A 104 16.74 6.74 15.78
C MET A 104 16.46 6.36 17.23
N GLY A 105 15.54 7.07 17.90
CA GLY A 105 15.10 6.76 19.26
C GLY A 105 14.51 5.35 19.37
N ALA A 106 13.56 5.02 18.48
CA ALA A 106 12.94 3.71 18.48
C ALA A 106 13.92 2.55 18.15
N LEU A 107 14.89 2.77 17.25
CA LEU A 107 15.96 1.79 16.97
C LEU A 107 16.85 1.57 18.19
N ALA A 108 17.19 2.63 18.93
CA ALA A 108 17.98 2.53 20.15
C ALA A 108 17.27 1.70 21.24
N GLU A 109 15.97 1.94 21.42
CA GLU A 109 15.13 1.17 22.36
C GLU A 109 15.00 -0.30 21.97
N ALA A 110 14.79 -0.59 20.68
CA ALA A 110 14.61 -1.94 20.16
C ALA A 110 15.92 -2.75 20.07
N ARG A 111 17.09 -2.09 20.09
CA ARG A 111 18.41 -2.68 19.80
C ARG A 111 18.67 -4.01 20.49
N LYS A 112 18.39 -4.11 21.80
CA LYS A 112 18.64 -5.35 22.57
C LYS A 112 17.83 -6.52 21.99
N GLN A 113 16.56 -6.29 21.68
CA GLN A 113 15.66 -7.30 21.13
C GLN A 113 16.02 -7.62 19.67
N GLU A 114 16.42 -6.62 18.88
CA GLU A 114 16.85 -6.82 17.50
C GLU A 114 18.12 -7.67 17.39
N ILE A 115 19.10 -7.44 18.28
CA ILE A 115 20.32 -8.27 18.38
C ILE A 115 19.96 -9.70 18.79
N GLU A 116 19.05 -9.88 19.74
CA GLU A 116 18.63 -11.21 20.19
C GLU A 116 17.91 -12.00 19.09
N ARG A 117 17.03 -11.33 18.35
CA ARG A 117 16.24 -11.93 17.26
C ARG A 117 16.97 -12.01 15.93
N GLY A 118 18.06 -11.24 15.75
CA GLY A 118 18.78 -11.15 14.49
C GLY A 118 17.97 -10.47 13.37
N VAL A 119 17.06 -9.55 13.72
CA VAL A 119 16.19 -8.88 12.76
C VAL A 119 15.81 -7.48 13.23
N THR A 120 15.69 -6.56 12.28
CA THR A 120 15.17 -5.20 12.53
C THR A 120 13.67 -5.26 12.82
N LEU A 121 13.25 -4.53 13.85
CA LEU A 121 11.88 -4.45 14.37
C LEU A 121 11.25 -3.06 14.20
N VAL A 122 12.05 -2.07 13.81
CA VAL A 122 11.62 -0.66 13.67
C VAL A 122 11.87 -0.14 12.25
N GLY A 123 10.91 0.60 11.72
CA GLY A 123 10.97 1.34 10.46
C GLY A 123 9.91 0.92 9.45
N PRO A 124 9.83 1.60 8.28
CA PRO A 124 8.75 1.45 7.30
C PRO A 124 8.42 0.02 6.82
N HIS A 125 9.32 -0.95 6.94
CA HIS A 125 9.03 -2.35 6.63
C HIS A 125 8.17 -3.07 7.67
N ARG A 126 7.91 -2.44 8.82
CA ARG A 126 7.10 -2.96 9.94
C ARG A 126 5.81 -2.17 10.16
N ASP A 127 5.64 -1.09 9.44
CA ASP A 127 4.45 -0.25 9.51
C ASP A 127 3.27 -0.92 8.79
N ASP A 128 2.06 -0.50 9.12
CA ASP A 128 0.81 -1.01 8.52
C ASP A 128 -0.08 0.14 8.03
N LEU A 129 -0.97 -0.15 7.08
CA LEU A 129 -2.02 0.77 6.64
C LEU A 129 -3.38 0.15 7.00
N LEU A 130 -4.00 0.69 8.03
CA LEU A 130 -5.31 0.25 8.48
C LEU A 130 -6.39 0.93 7.64
N LEU A 131 -7.16 0.12 6.91
CA LEU A 131 -8.35 0.56 6.19
C LEU A 131 -9.54 0.49 7.13
N LYS A 132 -10.23 1.61 7.33
CA LYS A 132 -11.45 1.72 8.14
C LYS A 132 -12.65 2.05 7.28
N LEU A 133 -13.79 1.46 7.62
CA LEU A 133 -15.11 1.80 7.09
C LEU A 133 -15.99 2.27 8.26
N GLY A 134 -16.40 3.53 8.24
CA GLY A 134 -16.90 4.22 9.40
C GLY A 134 -15.88 4.22 10.54
N GLN A 135 -16.24 3.66 11.69
CA GLN A 135 -15.35 3.56 12.85
C GLN A 135 -14.61 2.23 12.96
N LEU A 136 -15.00 1.23 12.18
CA LEU A 136 -14.48 -0.14 12.29
C LEU A 136 -13.39 -0.42 11.26
N PRO A 137 -12.42 -1.30 11.57
CA PRO A 137 -11.53 -1.86 10.55
C PRO A 137 -12.33 -2.54 9.44
N ALA A 138 -12.02 -2.28 8.17
CA ALA A 138 -12.67 -2.98 7.06
C ALA A 138 -12.36 -4.48 7.11
N LYS A 139 -11.11 -4.85 7.40
CA LYS A 139 -10.70 -6.25 7.54
C LYS A 139 -11.44 -6.90 8.70
N GLY A 140 -12.25 -7.92 8.39
CA GLY A 140 -12.98 -8.73 9.37
C GLY A 140 -14.36 -8.18 9.77
N TYR A 141 -14.71 -6.95 9.39
CA TYR A 141 -16.02 -6.36 9.69
C TYR A 141 -16.81 -5.94 8.45
N ALA A 142 -16.13 -5.56 7.36
CA ALA A 142 -16.80 -5.26 6.10
C ALA A 142 -17.36 -6.55 5.48
N SER A 143 -18.57 -6.46 4.92
CA SER A 143 -19.12 -7.49 4.06
C SER A 143 -18.25 -7.71 2.82
N HIS A 144 -18.50 -8.80 2.09
CA HIS A 144 -17.78 -9.13 0.87
C HIS A 144 -17.87 -8.00 -0.18
N GLY A 145 -19.09 -7.51 -0.43
CA GLY A 145 -19.31 -6.41 -1.37
C GLY A 145 -18.65 -5.09 -0.92
N GLU A 146 -18.72 -4.76 0.37
CA GLU A 146 -18.05 -3.57 0.92
C GLU A 146 -16.53 -3.66 0.79
N SER A 147 -15.95 -4.84 1.02
CA SER A 147 -14.51 -5.08 0.85
C SER A 147 -14.08 -4.88 -0.60
N TRP A 148 -14.84 -5.42 -1.56
CA TRP A 148 -14.61 -5.21 -2.99
C TRP A 148 -14.77 -3.74 -3.39
N SER A 149 -15.81 -3.07 -2.92
CA SER A 149 -16.03 -1.65 -3.22
C SER A 149 -14.93 -0.76 -2.65
N TYR A 150 -14.41 -1.09 -1.46
CA TYR A 150 -13.26 -0.40 -0.89
C TYR A 150 -12.00 -0.62 -1.72
N ALA A 151 -11.70 -1.87 -2.08
CA ALA A 151 -10.57 -2.19 -2.93
C ALA A 151 -10.63 -1.46 -4.29
N LEU A 152 -11.81 -1.42 -4.91
CA LEU A 152 -12.06 -0.66 -6.14
C LEU A 152 -11.91 0.84 -5.92
N ALA A 153 -12.45 1.40 -4.82
CA ALA A 153 -12.31 2.80 -4.48
C ALA A 153 -10.83 3.21 -4.35
N LEU A 154 -9.98 2.37 -3.74
CA LEU A 154 -8.54 2.60 -3.67
C LEU A 154 -7.87 2.59 -5.06
N ARG A 155 -8.33 1.73 -5.97
CA ARG A 155 -7.82 1.69 -7.36
C ARG A 155 -8.25 2.91 -8.17
N LEU A 156 -9.52 3.31 -8.06
CA LEU A 156 -10.04 4.52 -8.69
C LEU A 156 -9.37 5.78 -8.12
N ALA A 157 -9.14 5.84 -6.81
CA ALA A 157 -8.37 6.92 -6.19
C ALA A 157 -6.93 7.01 -6.73
N SER A 158 -6.29 5.87 -6.95
CA SER A 158 -4.95 5.82 -7.55
C SER A 158 -4.97 6.27 -9.02
N TYR A 159 -6.00 5.87 -9.77
CA TYR A 159 -6.23 6.30 -11.15
C TYR A 159 -6.40 7.83 -11.23
N ASP A 160 -7.28 8.40 -10.41
CA ASP A 160 -7.52 9.85 -10.35
C ASP A 160 -6.27 10.63 -9.93
N LEU A 161 -5.49 10.10 -8.98
CA LEU A 161 -4.24 10.72 -8.56
C LEU A 161 -3.22 10.80 -9.71
N LEU A 162 -3.06 9.71 -10.48
CA LEU A 162 -2.16 9.68 -11.63
C LEU A 162 -2.61 10.65 -12.73
N ARG A 163 -3.93 10.78 -12.94
CA ARG A 163 -4.52 11.77 -13.87
C ARG A 163 -4.25 13.20 -13.46
N ALA A 164 -4.35 13.50 -12.18
CA ALA A 164 -4.04 14.83 -11.65
C ALA A 164 -2.56 15.21 -11.87
N GLU A 165 -1.66 14.24 -11.95
CA GLU A 165 -0.23 14.43 -12.28
C GLU A 165 0.03 14.59 -13.80
N GLY A 166 -1.01 14.55 -14.64
CA GLY A 166 -0.92 14.70 -16.09
C GLY A 166 -0.66 13.39 -16.86
N ASN A 167 -0.76 12.24 -16.20
CA ASN A 167 -0.69 10.93 -16.86
C ASN A 167 -2.09 10.41 -17.11
N GLU A 168 -2.39 9.88 -18.29
CA GLU A 168 -3.63 9.13 -18.50
C GLU A 168 -3.32 7.62 -18.52
N PRO A 169 -3.50 6.90 -17.40
CA PRO A 169 -3.20 5.48 -17.33
C PRO A 169 -4.29 4.65 -18.01
N VAL A 170 -3.90 3.51 -18.58
CA VAL A 170 -4.85 2.48 -19.04
C VAL A 170 -5.48 1.82 -17.82
N LEU A 171 -6.81 1.80 -17.75
CA LEU A 171 -7.53 1.12 -16.68
C LEU A 171 -7.77 -0.34 -17.08
N VAL A 172 -7.40 -1.28 -16.21
CA VAL A 172 -7.64 -2.72 -16.41
C VAL A 172 -8.53 -3.22 -15.29
N LEU A 173 -9.70 -3.73 -15.67
CA LEU A 173 -10.71 -4.29 -14.79
C LEU A 173 -10.78 -5.79 -15.04
N ASP A 174 -10.12 -6.57 -14.19
CA ASP A 174 -10.01 -8.02 -14.34
C ASP A 174 -11.08 -8.75 -13.52
N ASP A 175 -12.14 -9.21 -14.19
CA ASP A 175 -13.27 -9.96 -13.64
C ASP A 175 -13.97 -9.31 -12.43
N VAL A 176 -13.82 -7.99 -12.27
CA VAL A 176 -14.32 -7.27 -11.08
C VAL A 176 -15.85 -7.16 -11.05
N PHE A 177 -16.51 -7.27 -12.20
CA PHE A 177 -17.97 -7.12 -12.29
C PHE A 177 -18.70 -8.32 -11.69
N ALA A 178 -18.14 -9.53 -11.80
CA ALA A 178 -18.73 -10.75 -11.25
C ALA A 178 -18.91 -10.68 -9.72
N GLU A 179 -18.07 -9.89 -9.04
CA GLU A 179 -17.99 -9.77 -7.58
C GLU A 179 -18.91 -8.68 -7.00
N LEU A 180 -19.56 -7.89 -7.87
CA LEU A 180 -20.40 -6.76 -7.50
C LEU A 180 -21.88 -7.08 -7.72
N ASP A 181 -22.74 -6.48 -6.89
CA ASP A 181 -24.18 -6.44 -7.16
C ASP A 181 -24.50 -5.52 -8.35
N ALA A 182 -25.68 -5.70 -8.96
CA ALA A 182 -26.08 -4.99 -10.17
C ALA A 182 -25.97 -3.46 -10.05
N ARG A 183 -26.31 -2.88 -8.89
CA ARG A 183 -26.24 -1.43 -8.70
C ARG A 183 -24.79 -0.96 -8.68
N ARG A 184 -23.89 -1.70 -8.03
CA ARG A 184 -22.46 -1.36 -7.97
C ARG A 184 -21.76 -1.56 -9.32
N ARG A 185 -22.17 -2.55 -10.11
CA ARG A 185 -21.68 -2.73 -11.49
C ARG A 185 -21.95 -1.50 -12.34
N GLU A 186 -23.20 -1.04 -12.38
CA GLU A 186 -23.59 0.17 -13.11
C GLU A 186 -22.78 1.39 -12.67
N ARG A 187 -22.62 1.58 -11.35
CA ARG A 187 -21.81 2.69 -10.80
C ARG A 187 -20.35 2.61 -11.21
N LEU A 188 -19.73 1.44 -11.09
CA LEU A 188 -18.35 1.26 -11.51
C LEU A 188 -18.19 1.59 -12.99
N ALA A 189 -19.11 1.10 -13.82
CA ALA A 189 -19.08 1.34 -15.25
C ALA A 189 -19.24 2.82 -15.61
N GLU A 190 -20.15 3.55 -14.96
CA GLU A 190 -20.29 5.01 -15.09
C GLU A 190 -19.01 5.77 -14.71
N LEU A 191 -18.33 5.33 -13.64
CA LEU A 191 -17.11 5.99 -13.15
C LEU A 191 -15.92 5.81 -14.07
N VAL A 192 -15.82 4.66 -14.74
CA VAL A 192 -14.66 4.31 -15.57
C VAL A 192 -14.85 4.63 -17.04
N ALA A 193 -16.10 4.73 -17.52
CA ALA A 193 -16.41 5.04 -18.92
C ALA A 193 -15.72 6.31 -19.47
N PRO A 194 -15.47 7.39 -18.69
CA PRO A 194 -14.74 8.57 -19.18
C PRO A 194 -13.23 8.37 -19.35
N GLY A 195 -12.66 7.24 -18.94
CA GLY A 195 -11.23 6.98 -19.12
C GLY A 195 -10.86 6.79 -20.59
N GLU A 196 -9.68 7.25 -21.00
CA GLU A 196 -9.27 7.18 -22.42
C GLU A 196 -9.18 5.74 -22.94
N GLN A 197 -8.70 4.82 -22.10
CA GLN A 197 -8.63 3.41 -22.44
C GLN A 197 -8.97 2.54 -21.22
N VAL A 198 -10.01 1.73 -21.36
CA VAL A 198 -10.47 0.76 -20.36
C VAL A 198 -10.47 -0.63 -20.97
N LEU A 199 -9.78 -1.57 -20.33
CA LEU A 199 -9.79 -3.00 -20.65
C LEU A 199 -10.61 -3.72 -19.58
N VAL A 200 -11.59 -4.50 -20.00
CA VAL A 200 -12.45 -5.28 -19.12
C VAL A 200 -12.35 -6.74 -19.52
N THR A 201 -12.13 -7.61 -18.54
CA THR A 201 -12.33 -9.05 -18.70
C THR A 201 -13.61 -9.44 -17.96
N ALA A 202 -14.38 -10.35 -18.55
CA ALA A 202 -15.57 -10.93 -17.95
C ALA A 202 -15.82 -12.30 -18.55
N ALA A 203 -16.23 -13.26 -17.72
CA ALA A 203 -16.65 -14.59 -18.18
C ALA A 203 -18.09 -14.59 -18.72
N VAL A 204 -18.93 -13.67 -18.24
CA VAL A 204 -20.35 -13.54 -18.62
C VAL A 204 -20.55 -12.14 -19.20
N ASP A 205 -21.04 -12.04 -20.43
CA ASP A 205 -21.24 -10.74 -21.12
C ASP A 205 -22.23 -9.84 -20.35
N ASP A 206 -23.30 -10.43 -19.81
CA ASP A 206 -24.33 -9.72 -19.03
C ASP A 206 -23.80 -9.12 -17.70
N ASP A 207 -22.61 -9.52 -17.24
CA ASP A 207 -22.01 -8.89 -16.06
C ASP A 207 -21.43 -7.50 -16.37
N VAL A 208 -21.16 -7.19 -17.65
CA VAL A 208 -20.58 -5.92 -18.07
C VAL A 208 -21.69 -4.93 -18.46
N PRO A 209 -21.85 -3.81 -17.73
CA PRO A 209 -22.89 -2.85 -18.05
C PRO A 209 -22.75 -2.24 -19.45
N HIS A 210 -23.90 -2.00 -20.10
CA HIS A 210 -23.97 -1.55 -21.50
C HIS A 210 -23.30 -0.20 -21.76
N VAL A 211 -23.11 0.64 -20.73
CA VAL A 211 -22.37 1.91 -20.86
C VAL A 211 -20.92 1.67 -21.33
N LEU A 212 -20.36 0.48 -21.09
CA LEU A 212 -19.05 0.06 -21.60
C LEU A 212 -19.16 -0.60 -22.98
N ALA A 213 -19.58 0.17 -23.98
CA ALA A 213 -19.79 -0.27 -25.37
C ALA A 213 -18.50 -0.30 -26.23
N GLY A 214 -17.40 -0.79 -25.68
CA GLY A 214 -16.11 -0.93 -26.37
C GLY A 214 -16.03 -2.12 -27.34
N THR A 215 -14.94 -2.19 -28.12
CA THR A 215 -14.66 -3.35 -28.99
C THR A 215 -14.57 -4.63 -28.15
N ARG A 216 -15.22 -5.70 -28.62
CA ARG A 216 -15.25 -6.99 -27.94
C ARG A 216 -14.23 -7.95 -28.56
N PHE A 217 -13.67 -8.78 -27.70
CA PHE A 217 -12.77 -9.86 -28.09
C PHE A 217 -13.19 -11.14 -27.38
N ALA A 218 -13.40 -12.21 -28.14
CA ALA A 218 -13.53 -13.55 -27.61
C ALA A 218 -12.12 -14.11 -27.35
N VAL A 219 -11.92 -14.69 -26.16
CA VAL A 219 -10.66 -15.31 -25.77
C VAL A 219 -10.92 -16.78 -25.44
N ALA A 220 -10.36 -17.69 -26.24
CA ALA A 220 -10.52 -19.12 -26.06
C ALA A 220 -9.26 -19.85 -26.52
N GLU A 221 -8.85 -20.92 -25.82
CA GLU A 221 -7.73 -21.78 -26.23
C GLU A 221 -6.40 -21.05 -26.53
N GLY A 222 -6.17 -19.90 -25.88
CA GLY A 222 -4.99 -19.07 -26.11
C GLY A 222 -5.03 -18.18 -27.35
N THR A 223 -6.16 -18.11 -28.06
CA THR A 223 -6.42 -17.18 -29.16
C THR A 223 -7.27 -16.00 -28.70
N VAL A 224 -7.13 -14.86 -29.38
CA VAL A 224 -7.89 -13.63 -29.14
C VAL A 224 -8.47 -13.17 -30.48
N GLU A 225 -9.80 -13.19 -30.60
CA GLU A 225 -10.51 -12.88 -31.84
C GLU A 225 -11.51 -11.75 -31.60
N ARG A 226 -11.57 -10.78 -32.51
CA ARG A 226 -12.52 -9.67 -32.42
C ARG A 226 -13.94 -10.14 -32.79
N VAL A 227 -14.93 -9.77 -31.98
CA VAL A 227 -16.36 -10.07 -32.21
C VAL A 227 -17.22 -8.82 -32.34
#